data_AF-G1QCV2-F1
#
_entry.id   AF-G1QCV2-F1
#
_cell.length_a   1.000
_cell.length_b   1.000
_cell.length_c   1.000
_cell.angle_alpha   90.00
_cell.angle_beta   90.00
_cell.angle_gamma   90.00
#
_symmetry.space_group_name_H-M   'P 1'
#
loop_
_entity.id
_entity.type
_entity.pdbx_description
1 polymer ?
#
loop_
_entity_poly.entity_id
_entity_poly.type
_entity_poly.pdbx_seq_one_letter_code
_entity_poly.pdbx_strand_id
1 'polypeptide(L)'
;DIFAESLQCKVDCEANLTPNVGGYFVEKFVATMYHYLQFAYYKLNDVRQAARSAASYMLFDPEDSVMQQNLVYYRFHRARWGLEEEDFQPREEAMLYHNQTAELRELLEFSHMYLQSDDEMELEETEPPLEPEDHPSDAEFEGEGDYEEGIYADWWQELDAKGDEAEAEPEPELA
;
A
#
# COMPACT_ATOMS: atom_id res chain seq x y z
N ASP A 1 -12.00 -7.31 6.67
CA ASP A 1 -11.31 -6.06 7.08
C ASP A 1 -11.61 -5.01 6.03
N ILE A 2 -12.29 -3.93 6.42
CA ILE A 2 -12.79 -2.90 5.49
C ILE A 2 -11.65 -2.26 4.69
N PHE A 3 -10.45 -2.17 5.28
CA PHE A 3 -9.29 -1.61 4.60
C PHE A 3 -8.81 -2.51 3.45
N ALA A 4 -8.56 -3.79 3.74
CA ALA A 4 -8.17 -4.79 2.74
C ALA A 4 -9.21 -4.94 1.63
N GLU A 5 -10.50 -4.97 1.98
CA GLU A 5 -11.61 -5.06 1.01
C GLU A 5 -11.68 -3.84 0.07
N SER A 6 -11.50 -2.64 0.61
CA SER A 6 -11.43 -1.40 -0.17
C SER A 6 -10.23 -1.39 -1.11
N LEU A 7 -9.08 -1.89 -0.63
CA LEU A 7 -7.86 -1.97 -1.42
C LEU A 7 -7.97 -2.97 -2.56
N GLN A 8 -8.54 -4.15 -2.31
CA GLN A 8 -8.87 -5.16 -3.32
C GLN A 8 -9.74 -4.57 -4.43
N CYS A 9 -10.82 -3.85 -4.06
CA CYS A 9 -11.71 -3.21 -5.02
C CYS A 9 -10.99 -2.20 -5.92
N LYS A 10 -10.02 -1.44 -5.38
CA LYS A 10 -9.22 -0.49 -6.16
C LYS A 10 -8.28 -1.19 -7.13
N VAL A 11 -7.61 -2.27 -6.70
CA VAL A 11 -6.70 -3.05 -7.53
C VAL A 11 -7.45 -3.75 -8.68
N ASP A 12 -8.64 -4.28 -8.39
CA ASP A 12 -9.47 -4.98 -9.37
C ASP A 12 -10.30 -4.04 -10.27
N CYS A 13 -10.15 -2.73 -10.09
CA CYS A 13 -10.94 -1.73 -10.80
C CYS A 13 -10.86 -1.89 -12.33
N GLU A 14 -9.67 -2.14 -12.88
CA GLU A 14 -9.50 -2.37 -14.33
C GLU A 14 -10.26 -3.61 -14.82
N ALA A 15 -10.12 -4.73 -14.10
CA ALA A 15 -10.79 -5.98 -14.46
C ALA A 15 -12.32 -5.85 -14.37
N ASN A 16 -12.82 -5.17 -13.34
CA ASN A 16 -14.25 -4.96 -13.11
C ASN A 16 -14.87 -3.97 -14.09
N LEU A 17 -14.11 -2.97 -14.56
CA LEU A 17 -14.56 -1.97 -15.53
C LEU A 17 -14.39 -2.41 -16.99
N THR A 18 -13.77 -3.57 -17.23
CA THR A 18 -13.52 -4.06 -18.58
C THR A 18 -14.85 -4.26 -19.33
N PRO A 19 -15.11 -3.49 -20.41
CA PRO A 19 -16.39 -3.53 -21.09
C PRO A 19 -16.53 -4.82 -21.92
N ASN A 20 -17.76 -5.30 -22.02
CA ASN A 20 -18.15 -6.33 -22.97
C ASN A 20 -18.65 -5.67 -24.25
N VAL A 21 -17.91 -5.85 -25.35
CA VAL A 21 -18.28 -5.35 -26.67
C VAL A 21 -18.71 -6.52 -27.54
N GLY A 22 -20.03 -6.65 -27.76
CA GLY A 22 -20.57 -7.65 -28.68
C GLY A 22 -20.34 -9.12 -28.26
N GLY A 23 -20.14 -9.38 -26.97
CA GLY A 23 -19.88 -10.72 -26.43
C GLY A 23 -18.42 -10.98 -26.06
N TYR A 24 -17.51 -10.05 -26.36
CA TYR A 24 -16.09 -10.18 -26.08
C TYR A 24 -15.65 -9.14 -25.05
N PHE A 25 -14.90 -9.57 -24.04
CA PHE A 25 -14.25 -8.66 -23.09
C PHE A 25 -12.99 -8.07 -23.71
N VAL A 26 -12.77 -6.78 -23.48
CA VAL A 26 -11.55 -6.11 -23.94
C VAL A 26 -10.39 -6.52 -23.04
N GLU A 27 -9.46 -7.30 -23.57
CA GLU A 27 -8.23 -7.61 -22.83
C GLU A 27 -7.35 -6.35 -22.67
N LYS A 28 -6.65 -6.26 -21.55
CA LYS A 28 -5.70 -5.18 -21.24
C LYS A 28 -6.34 -3.80 -21.47
N PHE A 29 -7.41 -3.52 -20.72
CA PHE A 29 -8.30 -2.38 -20.96
C PHE A 29 -7.55 -1.07 -21.08
N VAL A 30 -6.67 -0.76 -20.12
CA VAL A 30 -5.92 0.52 -20.11
C VAL A 30 -4.91 0.58 -21.26
N ALA A 31 -4.20 -0.51 -21.55
CA ALA A 31 -3.28 -0.59 -22.69
C ALA A 31 -4.03 -0.32 -24.01
N THR A 32 -5.18 -0.98 -24.20
CA THR A 32 -6.03 -0.84 -25.39
C THR A 32 -6.48 0.61 -25.62
N MET A 33 -6.73 1.40 -24.57
CA MET A 33 -7.02 2.83 -24.72
C MET A 33 -5.87 3.59 -25.41
N TYR A 34 -4.62 3.34 -24.99
CA TYR A 34 -3.44 3.95 -25.60
C TYR A 34 -3.17 3.44 -27.01
N HIS A 35 -3.51 2.18 -27.32
CA HIS A 35 -3.45 1.65 -28.69
C HIS A 35 -4.35 2.45 -29.63
N TYR A 36 -5.62 2.63 -29.28
CA TYR A 36 -6.54 3.43 -30.10
C TYR A 36 -6.13 4.90 -30.18
N LEU A 37 -5.62 5.46 -29.09
CA LEU A 37 -5.15 6.84 -29.05
C LEU A 37 -3.95 7.05 -30.00
N GLN A 38 -2.98 6.13 -29.96
CA GLN A 38 -1.85 6.11 -30.88
C GLN A 38 -2.32 6.04 -32.33
N PHE A 39 -3.24 5.14 -32.65
CA PHE A 39 -3.76 4.99 -34.01
C PHE A 39 -4.49 6.26 -34.48
N ALA A 40 -5.32 6.85 -33.63
CA ALA A 40 -6.04 8.09 -33.94
C ALA A 40 -5.07 9.25 -34.25
N TYR A 41 -4.07 9.47 -33.40
CA TYR A 41 -3.06 10.51 -33.62
C TYR A 41 -2.26 10.28 -34.90
N TYR A 42 -1.89 9.03 -35.17
CA TYR A 42 -1.21 8.69 -36.42
C TYR A 42 -2.05 9.02 -37.65
N LYS A 43 -3.36 8.73 -37.63
CA LYS A 43 -4.28 9.08 -38.73
C LYS A 43 -4.49 10.59 -38.88
N LEU A 44 -4.36 11.35 -37.79
CA LEU A 44 -4.38 12.82 -37.80
C LEU A 44 -3.02 13.45 -38.15
N ASN A 45 -2.01 12.63 -38.47
CA ASN A 45 -0.64 13.05 -38.77
C ASN A 45 0.06 13.75 -37.58
N ASP A 46 -0.43 13.56 -36.36
CA ASP A 46 0.24 13.98 -35.13
C ASP A 46 1.12 12.84 -34.61
N VAL A 47 2.28 12.68 -35.26
CA VAL A 47 3.17 11.56 -34.95
C VAL A 47 3.81 11.71 -33.56
N ARG A 48 3.95 12.94 -33.07
CA ARG A 48 4.49 13.22 -31.73
C ARG A 48 3.60 12.61 -30.65
N GLN A 49 2.31 12.90 -30.70
CA GLN A 49 1.36 12.31 -29.75
C GLN A 49 1.14 10.81 -29.99
N ALA A 50 1.26 10.34 -31.23
CA ALA A 50 1.22 8.91 -31.53
C ALA A 50 2.39 8.16 -30.86
N ALA A 51 3.61 8.66 -30.95
CA ALA A 51 4.80 8.08 -30.33
C ALA A 51 4.69 8.07 -28.79
N ARG A 52 4.24 9.16 -28.17
CA ARG A 52 4.01 9.23 -26.72
C ARG A 52 2.95 8.23 -26.26
N SER A 53 1.88 8.07 -27.03
CA SER A 53 0.81 7.11 -26.72
C SER A 53 1.28 5.67 -26.89
N ALA A 54 2.11 5.39 -27.91
CA ALA A 54 2.78 4.09 -28.06
C ALA A 54 3.71 3.78 -26.88
N ALA A 55 4.45 4.78 -26.39
CA ALA A 55 5.30 4.63 -25.21
C ALA A 55 4.47 4.37 -23.93
N SER A 56 3.33 5.05 -23.76
CA SER A 56 2.39 4.78 -22.68
C SER A 56 1.82 3.36 -22.72
N TYR A 57 1.50 2.83 -23.90
CA TYR A 57 1.03 1.45 -24.05
C TYR A 57 2.05 0.45 -23.46
N MET A 58 3.34 0.66 -23.75
CA MET A 58 4.41 -0.24 -23.31
C MET A 58 4.58 -0.34 -21.78
N LEU A 59 4.04 0.60 -21.00
CA LEU A 59 4.02 0.49 -19.54
C LEU A 59 3.11 -0.64 -19.08
N PHE A 60 2.00 -0.86 -19.78
CA PHE A 60 0.98 -1.83 -19.38
C PHE A 60 1.16 -3.19 -20.04
N ASP A 61 1.75 -3.22 -21.24
CA ASP A 61 1.95 -4.44 -22.00
C ASP A 61 3.29 -4.42 -22.76
N PRO A 62 4.41 -4.62 -22.05
CA PRO A 62 5.74 -4.56 -22.65
C PRO A 62 6.03 -5.73 -23.60
N GLU A 63 5.26 -6.81 -23.54
CA GLU A 63 5.46 -8.03 -24.34
C GLU A 63 4.83 -7.95 -25.73
N ASP A 64 4.00 -6.95 -26.01
CA ASP A 64 3.36 -6.81 -27.32
C ASP A 64 4.35 -6.46 -28.43
N SER A 65 4.67 -7.47 -29.24
CA SER A 65 5.55 -7.34 -30.40
C SER A 65 5.06 -6.31 -31.42
N VAL A 66 3.75 -6.10 -31.57
CA VAL A 66 3.19 -5.15 -32.54
C VAL A 66 3.50 -3.72 -32.08
N MET A 67 3.26 -3.41 -30.81
CA MET A 67 3.58 -2.08 -30.29
C MET A 67 5.08 -1.81 -30.23
N GLN A 68 5.91 -2.81 -29.90
CA GLN A 68 7.37 -2.70 -29.99
C GLN A 68 7.82 -2.30 -31.41
N GLN A 69 7.26 -2.94 -32.44
CA GLN A 69 7.55 -2.60 -33.83
C GLN A 69 7.10 -1.18 -34.20
N ASN A 70 5.94 -0.74 -33.69
CA ASN A 70 5.46 0.63 -33.90
C ASN A 70 6.42 1.68 -33.31
N LEU A 71 6.94 1.45 -32.11
CA LEU A 71 7.96 2.33 -31.52
C LEU A 71 9.24 2.36 -32.33
N VAL A 72 9.72 1.20 -32.80
CA VAL A 72 10.89 1.13 -33.68
C VAL A 72 10.64 1.91 -34.98
N TYR A 73 9.44 1.79 -35.56
CA TYR A 73 9.04 2.53 -36.75
C TYR A 73 9.08 4.06 -36.52
N TYR A 74 8.55 4.54 -35.39
CA TYR A 74 8.64 5.96 -35.03
C TYR A 74 10.07 6.43 -34.80
N ARG A 75 10.89 5.63 -34.09
CA ARG A 75 12.32 5.92 -33.87
C ARG A 75 13.09 5.99 -35.18
N PHE A 76 12.83 5.08 -36.12
CA PHE A 76 13.49 5.04 -37.42
C PHE A 76 13.20 6.30 -38.26
N HIS A 77 11.95 6.78 -38.24
CA HIS A 77 11.54 7.96 -38.98
C HIS A 77 11.63 9.28 -38.19
N ARG A 78 12.28 9.28 -37.02
CA ARG A 78 12.36 10.46 -36.13
C ARG A 78 12.88 11.72 -36.83
N ALA A 79 13.88 11.60 -37.69
CA ALA A 79 14.47 12.72 -38.41
C ALA A 79 13.51 13.33 -39.44
N ARG A 80 12.64 12.51 -40.03
CA ARG A 80 11.62 12.96 -41.00
C ARG A 80 10.49 13.73 -40.31
N TRP A 81 10.15 13.33 -39.10
CA TRP A 81 9.03 13.89 -38.34
C TRP A 81 9.44 14.89 -37.26
N GLY A 82 10.74 15.15 -37.10
CA GLY A 82 11.25 16.05 -36.06
C GLY A 82 10.91 15.58 -34.65
N LEU A 83 10.97 14.26 -34.42
CA LEU A 83 10.74 13.66 -33.10
C LEU A 83 12.02 13.71 -32.26
N GLU A 84 11.84 14.04 -30.99
CA GLU A 84 12.90 14.07 -29.97
C GLU A 84 12.82 12.84 -29.07
N GLU A 85 13.85 12.57 -28.27
CA GLU A 85 13.84 11.41 -27.36
C GLU A 85 12.72 11.53 -26.30
N GLU A 86 12.37 12.76 -25.93
CA GLU A 86 11.25 13.09 -25.03
C GLU A 86 9.90 12.61 -25.58
N ASP A 87 9.74 12.53 -26.90
CA ASP A 87 8.49 12.07 -27.52
C ASP A 87 8.31 10.55 -27.45
N PHE A 88 9.35 9.82 -27.02
CA PHE A 88 9.29 8.39 -26.73
C PHE A 88 9.14 8.09 -25.24
N GLN A 89 8.93 9.12 -24.42
CA GLN A 89 8.56 8.94 -23.03
C GLN A 89 7.05 8.71 -22.92
N PRO A 90 6.61 7.84 -21.99
CA PRO A 90 5.21 7.70 -21.66
C PRO A 90 4.61 9.04 -21.21
N ARG A 91 3.32 9.22 -21.47
CA ARG A 91 2.55 10.34 -20.95
C ARG A 91 2.54 10.35 -19.42
N GLU A 92 2.53 11.53 -18.82
CA GLU A 92 2.58 11.71 -17.38
C GLU A 92 1.41 11.02 -16.67
N GLU A 93 0.20 11.15 -17.21
CA GLU A 93 -0.99 10.49 -16.69
C GLU A 93 -0.88 8.96 -16.68
N ALA A 94 -0.20 8.39 -17.69
CA ALA A 94 0.01 6.95 -17.79
C ALA A 94 1.00 6.45 -16.73
N MET A 95 2.09 7.18 -16.55
CA MET A 95 3.10 6.86 -15.53
C MET A 95 2.52 6.95 -14.12
N LEU A 96 1.77 8.02 -13.82
CA LEU A 96 1.14 8.22 -12.53
C LEU A 96 0.17 7.08 -12.22
N TYR A 97 -0.67 6.72 -13.18
CA TYR A 97 -1.62 5.61 -13.01
C TYR A 97 -0.91 4.26 -12.83
N HIS A 98 0.11 3.98 -13.65
CA HIS A 98 0.90 2.75 -13.53
C HIS A 98 1.56 2.63 -12.16
N ASN A 99 2.24 3.69 -11.70
CA ASN A 99 2.93 3.69 -10.42
C ASN A 99 1.95 3.58 -9.26
N GLN A 100 0.85 4.33 -9.27
CA GLN A 100 -0.18 4.22 -8.24
C GLN A 100 -0.77 2.81 -8.17
N THR A 101 -1.03 2.19 -9.31
CA THR A 101 -1.60 0.84 -9.36
C THR A 101 -0.61 -0.21 -8.86
N ALA A 102 0.68 -0.05 -9.15
CA ALA A 102 1.74 -0.92 -8.63
C ALA A 102 1.82 -0.83 -7.09
N GLU A 103 1.89 0.39 -6.56
CA GLU A 103 1.92 0.63 -5.10
C GLU A 103 0.68 0.06 -4.39
N LEU A 104 -0.52 0.21 -4.99
CA LEU A 104 -1.74 -0.36 -4.42
C LEU A 104 -1.72 -1.89 -4.41
N ARG A 105 -1.11 -2.54 -5.42
CA ARG A 105 -0.95 -4.00 -5.46
C ARG A 105 0.02 -4.49 -4.40
N GLU A 106 1.16 -3.81 -4.24
CA GLU A 106 2.14 -4.14 -3.19
C GLU A 106 1.52 -3.99 -1.80
N LEU A 107 0.77 -2.91 -1.57
CA LEU A 107 0.08 -2.70 -0.30
C LEU A 107 -0.99 -3.78 -0.04
N LEU A 108 -1.67 -4.24 -1.08
CA LEU A 108 -2.69 -5.29 -0.99
C LEU A 108 -2.05 -6.62 -0.59
N GLU A 109 -0.95 -6.98 -1.26
CA GLU A 109 -0.17 -8.17 -0.93
C GLU A 109 0.34 -8.11 0.51
N PHE A 110 0.90 -6.97 0.93
CA PHE A 110 1.32 -6.74 2.30
C PHE A 110 0.15 -6.93 3.30
N SER A 111 -1.01 -6.35 3.02
CA SER A 111 -2.20 -6.48 3.86
C SER A 111 -2.64 -7.93 4.01
N HIS A 112 -2.62 -8.69 2.92
CA HIS A 112 -2.95 -10.11 2.94
C HIS A 112 -1.93 -10.94 3.71
N MET A 113 -0.65 -10.59 3.64
CA MET A 113 0.42 -11.35 4.31
C MET A 113 0.53 -11.06 5.80
N TYR A 114 0.24 -9.84 6.26
CA TYR A 114 0.61 -9.40 7.62
C TYR A 114 -0.52 -8.82 8.46
N LEU A 115 -1.65 -8.46 7.86
CA LEU A 115 -2.76 -7.78 8.56
C LEU A 115 -4.02 -8.64 8.64
N GLN A 116 -3.99 -9.89 8.14
CA GLN A 116 -5.11 -10.81 8.28
C GLN A 116 -5.25 -11.24 9.75
N SER A 117 -6.50 -11.40 10.19
CA SER A 117 -6.88 -11.64 11.60
C SER A 117 -6.48 -13.01 12.17
N ASP A 118 -5.70 -13.80 11.44
CA ASP A 118 -5.55 -15.24 11.68
C ASP A 118 -4.18 -15.61 12.28
N ASP A 119 -3.46 -14.64 12.84
CA ASP A 119 -2.29 -14.88 13.71
C ASP A 119 -2.64 -14.87 15.21
N GLU A 120 -3.93 -14.86 15.56
CA GLU A 120 -4.37 -15.35 16.88
C GLU A 120 -4.18 -16.87 16.84
N MET A 121 -3.03 -17.33 17.32
CA MET A 121 -2.79 -18.72 17.69
C MET A 121 -4.04 -19.23 18.41
N GLU A 122 -4.81 -20.12 17.78
CA GLU A 122 -5.83 -20.91 18.46
C GLU A 122 -5.06 -21.63 19.57
N LEU A 123 -5.13 -21.09 20.79
CA LEU A 123 -4.64 -21.79 21.95
C LEU A 123 -5.54 -23.02 22.01
N GLU A 124 -4.98 -24.18 21.63
CA GLU A 124 -5.61 -25.47 21.89
C GLU A 124 -6.02 -25.41 23.37
N GLU A 125 -7.33 -25.35 23.62
CA GLU A 125 -7.86 -25.42 24.98
C GLU A 125 -7.45 -26.80 25.51
N THR A 126 -6.26 -26.87 26.10
CA THR A 126 -5.86 -28.04 26.87
C THR A 126 -6.91 -28.20 27.94
N GLU A 127 -7.76 -29.23 27.81
CA GLU A 127 -8.71 -29.58 28.85
C GLU A 127 -7.95 -29.62 30.18
N PRO A 128 -8.34 -28.83 31.19
CA PRO A 128 -7.65 -28.87 32.47
C PRO A 128 -7.74 -30.30 33.00
N PRO A 129 -6.64 -30.88 33.52
CA PRO A 129 -6.71 -32.13 34.24
C PRO A 129 -7.82 -32.02 35.29
N LEU A 130 -8.69 -33.03 35.35
CA LEU A 130 -9.70 -33.21 36.38
C LEU A 130 -9.02 -33.46 37.74
N GLU A 131 -8.39 -32.44 38.30
CA GLU A 131 -8.01 -32.39 39.72
C GLU A 131 -8.61 -31.11 40.32
N PRO A 132 -9.31 -31.20 41.46
CA PRO A 132 -9.83 -30.02 42.13
C PRO A 132 -8.68 -29.23 42.72
N GLU A 133 -8.22 -28.21 41.99
CA GLU A 133 -7.40 -27.15 42.57
C GLU A 133 -8.32 -26.25 43.41
N ASP A 134 -8.14 -26.27 44.73
CA ASP A 134 -8.79 -25.33 45.64
C ASP A 134 -8.45 -23.89 45.20
N HIS A 135 -9.41 -23.21 44.59
CA HIS A 135 -9.26 -21.81 44.23
C HIS A 135 -8.94 -21.00 45.51
N PRO A 136 -7.91 -20.14 45.51
CA PRO A 136 -7.63 -19.28 46.66
C PRO A 136 -8.84 -18.38 46.89
N SER A 137 -9.35 -18.43 48.13
CA SER A 137 -10.53 -17.69 48.58
C SER A 137 -10.31 -16.18 48.49
N ASP A 138 -11.21 -15.49 47.81
CA ASP A 138 -11.34 -14.04 47.67
C ASP A 138 -11.88 -13.34 48.94
N ALA A 139 -12.05 -14.09 50.05
CA ALA A 139 -12.46 -13.55 51.34
C ALA A 139 -11.59 -12.40 51.89
N GLU A 140 -10.37 -12.21 51.39
CA GLU A 140 -9.54 -11.05 51.74
C GLU A 140 -10.11 -9.72 51.19
N PHE A 141 -11.03 -9.79 50.22
CA PHE A 141 -11.66 -8.64 49.58
C PHE A 141 -13.11 -8.39 50.04
N GLU A 142 -13.67 -9.23 50.91
CA GLU A 142 -15.07 -9.14 51.40
C GLU A 142 -15.22 -8.27 52.67
N GLY A 143 -14.43 -7.19 52.79
CA GLY A 143 -14.60 -6.18 53.82
C GLY A 143 -15.33 -4.93 53.31
N GLU A 144 -16.02 -4.19 54.18
CA GLU A 144 -16.38 -2.79 53.89
C GLU A 144 -15.06 -2.00 53.75
N GLY A 145 -14.59 -1.84 52.50
CA GLY A 145 -13.43 -1.01 52.22
C GLY A 145 -13.68 0.43 52.65
N ASP A 146 -12.65 1.09 53.18
CA ASP A 146 -12.70 2.49 53.63
C ASP A 146 -12.58 3.49 52.46
N TYR A 147 -13.11 3.14 51.29
CA TYR A 147 -13.00 3.94 50.06
C TYR A 147 -13.92 5.17 50.09
N GLU A 148 -13.65 6.14 50.95
CA GLU A 148 -14.11 7.52 50.74
C GLU A 148 -13.17 8.26 49.79
N GLU A 149 -13.08 7.80 48.54
CA GLU A 149 -12.51 8.62 47.48
C GLU A 149 -13.64 9.34 46.74
N GLY A 150 -13.79 10.63 47.05
CA GLY A 150 -14.69 11.52 46.31
C GLY A 150 -14.31 11.56 44.83
N ILE A 151 -15.31 11.82 43.98
CA ILE A 151 -15.28 11.83 42.51
C ILE A 151 -14.20 12.73 41.85
N TYR A 152 -13.38 13.42 42.65
CA TYR A 152 -12.19 14.16 42.23
C TYR A 152 -10.99 13.67 43.06
N ALA A 153 -10.37 12.58 42.62
CA ALA A 153 -9.01 12.25 43.04
C ALA A 153 -8.02 13.00 42.14
N ASP A 154 -7.27 13.95 42.71
CA ASP A 154 -6.21 14.69 42.01
C ASP A 154 -4.97 13.78 41.85
N TRP A 155 -4.95 12.97 40.79
CA TRP A 155 -3.82 12.11 40.45
C TRP A 155 -2.66 12.89 39.82
N TRP A 156 -2.01 13.74 40.62
CA TRP A 156 -0.70 14.32 40.30
C TRP A 156 0.26 14.12 41.46
N GLN A 157 1.22 13.22 41.29
CA GLN A 157 2.40 13.14 42.15
C GLN A 157 3.53 13.95 41.50
N GLU A 158 4.11 14.90 42.25
CA GLU A 158 5.34 15.57 41.86
C GLU A 158 6.48 14.55 41.75
N LEU A 159 7.33 14.69 40.72
CA LEU A 159 8.49 13.85 40.50
C LEU A 159 9.54 14.12 41.59
N ASP A 160 9.42 13.44 42.74
CA ASP A 160 10.49 13.40 43.72
C ASP A 160 11.60 12.47 43.24
N ALA A 161 12.74 13.08 42.96
CA ALA A 161 13.94 12.45 42.44
C ALA A 161 14.44 11.34 43.35
N LYS A 162 14.71 10.17 42.76
CA LYS A 162 15.62 9.18 43.34
C LYS A 162 16.44 8.53 42.24
N GLY A 163 17.44 9.28 41.78
CA GLY A 163 18.55 8.72 41.03
C GLY A 163 19.46 7.95 41.98
N ASP A 164 19.92 6.77 41.54
CA ASP A 164 20.90 5.95 42.25
C ASP A 164 22.18 6.75 42.54
N GLU A 165 22.57 6.79 43.81
CA GLU A 165 23.89 7.22 44.25
C GLU A 165 24.92 6.18 43.78
N ALA A 166 25.76 6.57 42.83
CA ALA A 166 27.03 5.91 42.56
C ALA A 166 28.12 6.96 42.64
N GLU A 167 29.08 6.70 43.52
CA GLU A 167 30.13 7.60 43.96
C GLU A 167 31.01 8.15 42.82
N ALA A 168 31.30 9.44 42.87
CA ALA A 168 32.44 10.05 42.18
C ALA A 168 33.10 11.06 43.13
N GLU A 169 34.39 10.83 43.40
CA GLU A 169 35.22 11.61 44.32
C GLU A 169 35.32 13.11 43.95
N PRO A 170 35.58 14.00 44.93
CA PRO A 170 35.70 15.43 44.66
C PRO A 170 37.06 15.80 44.07
N GLU A 171 37.07 16.36 42.85
CA GLU A 171 38.18 17.20 42.38
C GLU A 171 38.11 18.59 43.07
N PRO A 172 39.23 19.15 43.56
CA PRO A 172 39.24 20.48 44.18
C PRO A 172 39.19 21.61 43.15
N GLU A 173 38.43 22.65 43.49
CA GLU A 173 38.22 23.86 42.68
C GLU A 173 39.50 24.66 42.40
N LEU A 174 39.46 25.26 41.21
CA LEU A 174 40.43 26.16 40.59
C LEU A 174 40.72 27.43 41.42
N ALA A 175 41.95 27.91 41.25
CA ALA A 175 42.26 29.34 41.25
C ALA A 175 42.83 29.72 39.87
#